data_AF-A0A4U1J631-F1
#
_entry.id   AF-A0A4U1J631-F1
#
_cell.length_a   1.000
_cell.length_b   1.000
_cell.length_c   1.000
_cell.angle_alpha   90.00
_cell.angle_beta   90.00
_cell.angle_gamma   90.00
#
_symmetry.space_group_name_H-M   'P 1'
#
loop_
_entity.id
_entity.type
_entity.pdbx_description
1 polymer ?
#
loop_
_entity_poly.entity_id
_entity_poly.type
_entity_poly.pdbx_seq_one_letter_code
_entity_poly.pdbx_strand_id
1 'polypeptide(L)'
;MLKHLNIDEMVAILAPWVDETKRKGVFLAIPEIAPLHGKVLKVYEAVITLPQTKATPAALASILEEETLVDARHDHLARAISLSLDARAELYLAGHPPDFARAARARDISRKLFPTGLAIVNASLLAESGNTARVARLIRDEEPWMVEFLGEIPAGAPPHTLRDVVDAWIAAGARLAELENARTELLAKEAAKPEGALSPQAARSLWLRVVTQVLSNLELSEAPAEYIEAIRRPVMRASERAERRYAGERGGDEDDAPVDT
;
A
#
# COMPACT_ATOMS: atom_id res chain seq x y z
N MET A 1 -12.16 -26.64 0.77
CA MET A 1 -12.06 -25.40 1.56
C MET A 1 -12.09 -24.22 0.60
N LEU A 2 -13.23 -23.52 0.46
CA LEU A 2 -13.50 -22.55 -0.61
C LEU A 2 -12.73 -21.21 -0.53
N LYS A 3 -11.66 -21.12 0.28
CA LYS A 3 -11.01 -19.85 0.65
C LYS A 3 -10.03 -19.33 -0.40
N HIS A 4 -9.56 -20.19 -1.31
CA HIS A 4 -8.47 -19.88 -2.24
C HIS A 4 -8.94 -19.49 -3.65
N LEU A 5 -10.25 -19.38 -3.88
CA LEU A 5 -10.78 -19.01 -5.20
C LEU A 5 -10.50 -17.53 -5.51
N ASN A 6 -10.12 -17.26 -6.75
CA ASN A 6 -10.06 -15.90 -7.28
C ASN A 6 -11.48 -15.40 -7.65
N ILE A 7 -11.62 -14.10 -7.99
CA ILE A 7 -12.93 -13.50 -8.30
C ILE A 7 -13.54 -14.13 -9.55
N ASP A 8 -12.77 -14.36 -10.62
CA ASP A 8 -13.23 -15.03 -11.84
C ASP A 8 -13.81 -16.43 -11.56
N GLU A 9 -13.16 -17.21 -10.71
CA GLU A 9 -13.62 -18.54 -10.29
C GLU A 9 -14.91 -18.45 -9.46
N MET A 10 -15.03 -17.45 -8.60
CA MET A 10 -16.26 -17.19 -7.83
C MET A 10 -17.43 -16.82 -8.75
N VAL A 11 -17.19 -15.98 -9.78
CA VAL A 11 -18.19 -15.63 -10.80
C VAL A 11 -18.57 -16.86 -11.63
N ALA A 12 -17.59 -17.62 -12.11
CA ALA A 12 -17.82 -18.81 -12.95
C ALA A 12 -18.63 -19.91 -12.25
N ILE A 13 -18.56 -19.99 -10.92
CA ILE A 13 -19.38 -20.91 -10.12
C ILE A 13 -20.84 -20.45 -10.06
N LEU A 14 -21.08 -19.15 -9.88
CA LEU A 14 -22.43 -18.61 -9.69
C LEU A 14 -23.18 -18.36 -11.01
N ALA A 15 -22.48 -18.01 -12.09
CA ALA A 15 -23.09 -17.67 -13.38
C ALA A 15 -24.09 -18.75 -13.87
N PRO A 16 -23.78 -20.06 -13.83
CA PRO A 16 -24.73 -21.08 -14.25
C PRO A 16 -25.97 -21.22 -13.35
N TRP A 17 -25.95 -20.70 -12.12
CA TRP A 17 -27.10 -20.70 -11.21
C TRP A 17 -27.99 -19.47 -11.41
N VAL A 18 -27.45 -18.41 -12.01
CA VAL A 18 -28.10 -17.11 -12.21
C VAL A 18 -28.64 -16.95 -13.62
N ASP A 19 -27.80 -17.25 -14.62
CA ASP A 19 -28.11 -17.12 -16.03
C ASP A 19 -29.16 -18.15 -16.46
N GLU A 20 -29.85 -17.90 -17.57
CA GLU A 20 -30.91 -18.76 -18.10
C GLU A 20 -30.34 -20.05 -18.71
N THR A 21 -29.85 -20.93 -17.83
CA THR A 21 -29.21 -22.19 -18.17
C THR A 21 -29.96 -23.37 -17.59
N LYS A 22 -29.67 -24.57 -18.10
CA LYS A 22 -30.19 -25.82 -17.52
C LYS A 22 -29.85 -25.97 -16.02
N ARG A 23 -28.73 -25.40 -15.56
CA ARG A 23 -28.31 -25.48 -14.15
C ARG A 23 -29.13 -24.58 -13.23
N LYS A 24 -29.60 -23.43 -13.70
CA LYS A 24 -30.59 -22.61 -12.97
C LYS A 24 -31.89 -23.38 -12.76
N GLY A 25 -32.37 -24.06 -13.81
CA GLY A 25 -33.55 -24.93 -13.71
C GLY A 25 -33.38 -26.03 -12.66
N VAL A 26 -32.22 -26.70 -12.66
CA VAL A 26 -31.89 -27.71 -11.63
C VAL A 26 -31.79 -27.09 -10.23
N PHE A 27 -31.15 -25.93 -10.08
CA PHE A 27 -31.03 -25.24 -8.79
C PHE A 27 -32.40 -24.92 -8.19
N LEU A 28 -33.33 -24.40 -9.01
CA LEU A 28 -34.68 -24.05 -8.58
C LEU A 28 -35.59 -25.27 -8.34
N ALA A 29 -35.24 -26.43 -8.91
CA ALA A 29 -35.99 -27.67 -8.72
C ALA A 29 -35.68 -28.38 -7.39
N ILE A 30 -34.60 -28.01 -6.69
CA ILE A 30 -34.23 -28.60 -5.40
C ILE A 30 -34.84 -27.76 -4.25
N PRO A 31 -35.83 -28.27 -3.49
CA PRO A 31 -36.57 -27.49 -2.50
C PRO A 31 -35.70 -26.85 -1.42
N GLU A 32 -34.64 -27.52 -0.98
CA GLU A 32 -33.79 -27.07 0.12
C GLU A 32 -32.89 -25.87 -0.25
N ILE A 33 -32.61 -25.67 -1.54
CA ILE A 33 -31.73 -24.58 -2.00
C ILE A 33 -32.45 -23.54 -2.85
N ALA A 34 -33.61 -23.85 -3.44
CA ALA A 34 -34.37 -22.90 -4.25
C ALA A 34 -34.65 -21.56 -3.53
N PRO A 35 -34.99 -21.51 -2.23
CA PRO A 35 -35.17 -20.26 -1.48
C PRO A 35 -33.89 -19.41 -1.36
N LEU A 36 -32.71 -19.98 -1.57
CA LEU A 36 -31.44 -19.27 -1.54
C LEU A 36 -31.13 -18.53 -2.85
N HIS A 37 -31.90 -18.76 -3.92
CA HIS A 37 -31.62 -18.19 -5.25
C HIS A 37 -31.54 -16.67 -5.24
N GLY A 38 -32.42 -15.99 -4.52
CA GLY A 38 -32.37 -14.52 -4.36
C GLY A 38 -31.09 -14.02 -3.67
N LYS A 39 -30.49 -14.82 -2.78
CA LYS A 39 -29.19 -14.50 -2.16
C LYS A 39 -28.04 -14.76 -3.13
N VAL A 40 -28.13 -15.82 -3.94
CA VAL A 40 -27.16 -16.13 -5.00
C VAL A 40 -27.09 -15.00 -6.03
N LEU A 41 -28.23 -14.45 -6.46
CA LEU A 41 -28.28 -13.30 -7.38
C LEU A 41 -27.54 -12.08 -6.81
N LYS A 42 -27.85 -11.70 -5.57
CA LYS A 42 -27.19 -10.55 -4.90
C LYS A 42 -25.69 -10.73 -4.79
N VAL A 43 -25.23 -11.94 -4.49
CA VAL A 43 -23.80 -12.24 -4.42
C VAL A 43 -23.16 -12.19 -5.81
N TYR A 44 -23.82 -12.74 -6.82
CA TYR A 44 -23.31 -12.72 -8.19
C TYR A 44 -23.09 -11.29 -8.69
N GLU A 45 -24.08 -10.41 -8.50
CA GLU A 45 -24.00 -8.98 -8.80
C GLU A 45 -22.86 -8.29 -8.01
N ALA A 46 -22.71 -8.64 -6.73
CA ALA A 46 -21.66 -8.07 -5.90
C ALA A 46 -20.25 -8.52 -6.31
N VAL A 47 -20.07 -9.75 -6.79
CA VAL A 47 -18.76 -10.31 -7.15
C VAL A 47 -18.37 -9.93 -8.58
N ILE A 48 -19.31 -9.91 -9.54
CA ILE A 48 -19.03 -9.57 -10.94
C ILE A 48 -18.64 -8.10 -11.13
N THR A 49 -19.07 -7.22 -10.21
CA THR A 49 -18.74 -5.79 -10.20
C THR A 49 -17.39 -5.49 -9.54
N LEU A 50 -16.77 -6.46 -8.87
CA LEU A 50 -15.45 -6.29 -8.29
C LEU A 50 -14.40 -6.13 -9.40
N PRO A 51 -13.36 -5.31 -9.17
CA PRO A 51 -12.21 -5.32 -10.05
C PRO A 51 -11.65 -6.75 -10.08
N GLN A 52 -11.64 -7.38 -11.26
CA GLN A 52 -10.88 -8.62 -11.46
C GLN A 52 -9.43 -8.31 -11.15
N THR A 53 -8.76 -9.22 -10.43
CA THR A 53 -7.38 -9.10 -9.93
C THR A 53 -6.49 -8.45 -10.98
N LYS A 54 -6.35 -7.13 -10.91
CA LYS A 54 -5.33 -6.41 -11.65
C LYS A 54 -4.17 -6.30 -10.69
N ALA A 55 -2.99 -6.67 -11.18
CA ALA A 55 -1.75 -6.16 -10.65
C ALA A 55 -1.92 -4.69 -10.28
N THR A 56 -1.29 -4.24 -9.19
CA THR A 56 -1.21 -2.84 -8.80
C THR A 56 -1.13 -2.00 -10.07
N PRO A 57 -2.11 -1.10 -10.34
CA PRO A 57 -2.13 -0.34 -11.58
C PRO A 57 -0.74 0.22 -11.82
N ALA A 58 -0.21 0.11 -13.05
CA ALA A 58 1.18 0.51 -13.33
C ALA A 58 1.50 1.93 -12.80
N ALA A 59 0.49 2.81 -12.79
CA ALA A 59 0.56 4.14 -12.18
C ALA A 59 0.74 4.12 -10.64
N LEU A 60 0.00 3.28 -9.90
CA LEU A 60 0.18 3.13 -8.45
C LEU A 60 1.52 2.45 -8.11
N ALA A 61 1.94 1.47 -8.89
CA ALA A 61 3.25 0.83 -8.71
C ALA A 61 4.39 1.84 -8.93
N SER A 62 4.31 2.65 -9.98
CA SER A 62 5.28 3.72 -10.25
C SER A 62 5.32 4.78 -9.14
N ILE A 63 4.17 5.14 -8.55
CA ILE A 63 4.13 6.08 -7.43
C ILE A 63 4.83 5.49 -6.20
N LEU A 64 4.56 4.23 -5.85
CA LEU A 64 5.18 3.57 -4.69
C LEU A 64 6.71 3.40 -4.85
N GLU A 65 7.15 3.07 -6.06
CA GLU A 65 8.59 2.99 -6.38
C GLU A 65 9.26 4.37 -6.23
N GLU A 66 8.63 5.42 -6.74
CA GLU A 66 9.15 6.78 -6.61
C GLU A 66 9.14 7.26 -5.15
N GLU A 67 8.07 7.00 -4.39
CA GLU A 67 7.99 7.29 -2.95
C GLU A 67 9.19 6.67 -2.21
N THR A 68 9.48 5.40 -2.46
CA THR A 68 10.61 4.69 -1.84
C THR A 68 11.96 5.37 -2.13
N LEU A 69 12.19 5.79 -3.38
CA LEU A 69 13.43 6.44 -3.78
C LEU A 69 13.56 7.86 -3.21
N VAL A 70 12.47 8.63 -3.20
CA VAL A 70 12.44 9.99 -2.68
C VAL A 70 12.58 9.99 -1.16
N ASP A 71 11.92 9.06 -0.47
CA ASP A 71 11.99 8.85 0.97
C ASP A 71 13.42 8.52 1.41
N ALA A 72 14.04 7.50 0.81
CA ALA A 72 15.44 7.16 1.09
C ALA A 72 16.38 8.35 0.87
N ARG A 73 16.17 9.13 -0.18
CA ARG A 73 16.95 10.34 -0.45
C ARG A 73 16.71 11.42 0.61
N HIS A 74 15.45 11.70 0.98
CA HIS A 74 15.06 12.64 2.02
C HIS A 74 15.78 12.32 3.33
N ASP A 75 15.76 11.05 3.71
CA ASP A 75 16.41 10.48 4.86
C ASP A 75 17.92 10.68 4.90
N HIS A 76 18.60 10.36 3.80
CA HIS A 76 20.04 10.58 3.67
C HIS A 76 20.41 12.06 3.75
N LEU A 77 19.60 12.94 3.17
CA LEU A 77 19.82 14.38 3.24
C LEU A 77 19.64 14.90 4.68
N ALA A 78 18.59 14.49 5.40
CA ALA A 78 18.37 14.85 6.80
C ALA A 78 19.58 14.45 7.67
N ARG A 79 20.06 13.20 7.52
CA ARG A 79 21.26 12.71 8.22
C ARG A 79 22.50 13.51 7.84
N ALA A 80 22.70 13.81 6.55
CA ALA A 80 23.84 14.59 6.09
C ALA A 80 23.86 16.00 6.69
N ILE A 81 22.70 16.67 6.77
CA ILE A 81 22.56 18.00 7.37
C ILE A 81 22.92 17.96 8.86
N SER A 82 22.30 17.05 9.62
CA SER A 82 22.54 16.91 11.07
C SER A 82 24.02 16.66 11.36
N LEU A 83 24.61 15.66 10.70
CA LEU A 83 26.01 15.28 10.91
C LEU A 83 26.98 16.40 10.50
N SER A 84 26.69 17.12 9.42
CA SER A 84 27.53 18.24 8.97
C SER A 84 27.52 19.40 9.96
N LEU A 85 26.37 19.73 10.54
CA LEU A 85 26.25 20.79 11.55
C LEU A 85 26.99 20.41 12.84
N ASP A 86 26.87 19.17 13.30
CA ASP A 86 27.57 18.67 14.47
C ASP A 86 29.09 18.69 14.26
N ALA A 87 29.56 18.12 13.15
CA ALA A 87 30.98 18.13 12.79
C ALA A 87 31.53 19.57 12.68
N ARG A 88 30.76 20.48 12.07
CA ARG A 88 31.17 21.87 11.90
C ARG A 88 31.24 22.62 13.25
N ALA A 89 30.32 22.34 14.17
CA ALA A 89 30.36 22.89 15.52
C ALA A 89 31.64 22.49 16.26
N GLU A 90 32.03 21.21 16.20
CA GLU A 90 33.26 20.72 16.82
C GLU A 90 34.52 21.30 16.17
N LEU A 91 34.53 21.44 14.83
CA LEU A 91 35.64 22.07 14.13
C LEU A 91 35.84 23.55 14.52
N TYR A 92 34.76 24.30 14.75
CA TYR A 92 34.88 25.69 15.23
C TYR A 92 35.48 25.77 16.65
N LEU A 93 35.16 24.81 17.53
CA LEU A 93 35.72 24.73 18.88
C LEU A 93 37.19 24.29 18.88
N ALA A 94 37.56 23.41 17.95
CA ALA A 94 38.94 22.96 17.77
C ALA A 94 39.86 24.02 17.12
N GLY A 95 39.30 25.12 16.62
CA GLY A 95 40.05 26.21 16.00
C GLY A 95 41.00 26.93 16.98
N HIS A 96 41.95 27.69 16.42
CA HIS A 96 42.89 28.50 17.19
C HIS A 96 42.91 29.95 16.67
N PRO A 97 42.25 30.90 17.38
CA PRO A 97 41.47 30.71 18.60
C PRO A 97 40.13 29.96 18.34
N PRO A 98 39.53 29.32 19.37
CA PRO A 98 38.21 28.71 19.25
C PRO A 98 37.11 29.72 18.92
N ASP A 99 36.20 29.36 18.02
CA ASP A 99 35.03 30.18 17.66
C ASP A 99 33.74 29.62 18.30
N PHE A 100 33.53 29.99 19.56
CA PHE A 100 32.35 29.58 20.32
C PHE A 100 31.03 30.09 19.72
N ALA A 101 31.05 31.26 19.07
CA ALA A 101 29.84 31.87 18.51
C ALA A 101 29.33 31.08 17.30
N ARG A 102 30.22 30.72 16.36
CA ARG A 102 29.83 29.91 15.20
C ARG A 102 29.47 28.47 15.59
N ALA A 103 30.15 27.90 16.60
CA ALA A 103 29.77 26.60 17.16
C ALA A 103 28.34 26.62 17.73
N ALA A 104 27.98 27.66 18.49
CA ALA A 104 26.64 27.83 19.02
C ALA A 104 25.58 28.00 17.92
N ARG A 105 25.89 28.78 16.86
CA ARG A 105 24.99 28.94 15.69
C ARG A 105 24.72 27.62 14.97
N ALA A 106 25.75 26.80 14.72
CA ALA A 106 25.58 25.51 14.07
C ALA A 106 24.65 24.57 14.88
N ARG A 107 24.81 24.53 16.21
CA ARG A 107 23.94 23.76 17.11
C ARG A 107 22.52 24.34 17.17
N ASP A 108 22.37 25.66 17.12
CA ASP A 108 21.06 26.31 17.10
C ASP A 108 20.27 25.97 15.83
N ILE A 109 20.94 26.02 14.67
CA ILE A 109 20.37 25.57 13.39
C ILE A 109 19.93 24.11 13.50
N SER A 110 20.79 23.22 13.98
CA SER A 110 20.47 21.79 14.12
C SER A 110 19.18 21.57 14.93
N ARG A 111 19.03 22.25 16.08
CA ARG A 111 17.80 22.16 16.91
C ARG A 111 16.56 22.74 16.22
N LYS A 112 16.70 23.81 15.44
CA LYS A 112 15.56 24.41 14.72
C LYS A 112 15.11 23.55 13.54
N LEU A 113 16.05 22.94 12.81
CA LEU A 113 15.75 22.03 11.71
C LEU A 113 15.18 20.69 12.22
N PHE A 114 15.74 20.19 13.32
CA PHE A 114 15.45 18.87 13.89
C PHE A 114 15.08 18.98 15.38
N PRO A 115 13.89 19.49 15.73
CA PRO A 115 13.50 19.73 17.12
C PRO A 115 13.40 18.45 17.97
N THR A 116 13.14 17.31 17.33
CA THR A 116 13.14 15.97 17.93
C THR A 116 14.34 15.14 17.50
N GLY A 117 15.40 15.80 17.01
CA GLY A 117 16.53 15.15 16.36
C GLY A 117 16.12 14.43 15.08
N LEU A 118 16.85 13.37 14.73
CA LEU A 118 16.60 12.57 13.53
C LEU A 118 15.41 11.61 13.67
N ALA A 119 14.57 11.71 14.70
CA ALA A 119 13.34 10.92 14.79
C ALA A 119 12.40 11.16 13.59
N ILE A 120 12.55 12.30 12.90
CA ILE A 120 11.76 12.65 11.71
C ILE A 120 11.94 11.67 10.55
N VAL A 121 13.08 10.99 10.42
CA VAL A 121 13.37 10.01 9.35
C VAL A 121 12.65 8.67 9.51
N ASN A 122 11.86 8.53 10.58
CA ASN A 122 11.00 7.36 10.80
C ASN A 122 9.53 7.78 10.92
N ALA A 123 9.21 9.00 10.51
CA ALA A 123 7.86 9.52 10.61
C ALA A 123 7.02 9.06 9.42
N SER A 124 5.74 9.42 9.40
CA SER A 124 4.95 9.22 8.18
C SER A 124 5.37 10.23 7.11
N LEU A 125 5.23 9.88 5.82
CA LEU A 125 5.51 10.79 4.69
C LEU A 125 4.80 12.15 4.83
N LEU A 126 3.58 12.15 5.39
CA LEU A 126 2.84 13.37 5.70
C LEU A 126 3.52 14.22 6.79
N ALA A 127 4.06 13.59 7.83
CA ALA A 127 4.79 14.28 8.88
C ALA A 127 6.14 14.80 8.38
N GLU A 128 6.84 14.05 7.54
CA GLU A 128 8.11 14.45 6.91
C GLU A 128 7.94 15.64 5.98
N SER A 129 6.94 15.60 5.10
CA SER A 129 6.58 16.73 4.23
C SER A 129 6.13 17.94 5.04
N GLY A 130 5.35 17.75 6.12
CA GLY A 130 4.98 18.84 7.03
C GLY A 130 6.20 19.47 7.72
N ASN A 131 7.19 18.65 8.10
CA ASN A 131 8.42 19.12 8.71
C ASN A 131 9.27 19.96 7.73
N THR A 132 9.47 19.48 6.52
CA THR A 132 10.22 20.22 5.49
C THR A 132 9.50 21.50 5.06
N ALA A 133 8.17 21.50 4.98
CA ALA A 133 7.38 22.72 4.75
C ALA A 133 7.58 23.76 5.87
N ARG A 134 7.58 23.32 7.14
CA ARG A 134 7.90 24.20 8.29
C ARG A 134 9.31 24.78 8.16
N VAL A 135 10.30 23.95 7.85
CA VAL A 135 11.69 24.38 7.66
C VAL A 135 11.81 25.38 6.51
N ALA A 136 11.14 25.13 5.40
CA ALA A 136 11.14 26.01 4.24
C ALA A 136 10.55 27.40 4.54
N ARG A 137 9.60 27.48 5.48
CA ARG A 137 9.07 28.75 6.00
C ARG A 137 10.06 29.39 6.97
N LEU A 138 10.56 28.63 7.94
CA LEU A 138 11.51 29.10 8.94
C LEU A 138 12.71 29.81 8.29
N ILE A 139 13.36 29.14 7.33
CA ILE A 139 14.60 29.62 6.70
C ILE A 139 14.34 30.83 5.79
N ARG A 140 13.16 30.93 5.17
CA ARG A 140 12.81 32.00 4.23
C ARG A 140 12.30 33.25 4.93
N ASP A 141 11.42 33.06 5.90
CA ASP A 141 10.54 34.14 6.40
C ASP A 141 10.92 34.56 7.83
N GLU A 142 11.43 33.64 8.64
CA GLU A 142 11.62 33.86 10.08
C GLU A 142 13.10 34.07 10.44
N GLU A 143 14.00 33.29 9.84
CA GLU A 143 15.42 33.22 10.23
C GLU A 143 16.36 33.25 9.00
N PRO A 144 16.33 34.30 8.16
CA PRO A 144 17.09 34.36 6.90
C PRO A 144 18.61 34.26 7.09
N TRP A 145 19.14 34.63 8.25
CA TRP A 145 20.56 34.47 8.58
C TRP A 145 21.01 33.00 8.53
N MET A 146 20.09 32.04 8.72
CA MET A 146 20.40 30.62 8.60
C MET A 146 20.82 30.27 7.18
N VAL A 147 20.21 30.88 6.16
CA VAL A 147 20.57 30.70 4.75
C VAL A 147 22.02 31.12 4.51
N GLU A 148 22.38 32.29 5.01
CA GLU A 148 23.73 32.85 4.85
C GLU A 148 24.76 31.93 5.49
N PHE A 149 24.52 31.52 6.74
CA PHE A 149 25.43 30.63 7.47
C PHE A 149 25.55 29.24 6.82
N LEU A 150 24.45 28.65 6.36
CA LEU A 150 24.46 27.37 5.65
C LEU A 150 25.23 27.46 4.32
N GLY A 151 25.19 28.61 3.65
CA GLY A 151 25.97 28.89 2.44
C GLY A 151 27.49 29.00 2.68
N GLU A 152 27.93 29.18 3.92
CA GLU A 152 29.36 29.22 4.27
C GLU A 152 29.96 27.83 4.58
N ILE A 153 29.12 26.80 4.66
CA ILE A 153 29.53 25.44 4.99
C ILE A 153 29.63 24.65 3.69
N PRO A 154 30.83 24.22 3.26
CA PRO A 154 30.98 23.38 2.07
C PRO A 154 30.29 22.02 2.26
N ALA A 155 29.62 21.53 1.22
CA ALA A 155 29.03 20.20 1.18
C ALA A 155 29.47 19.48 -0.11
N GLY A 156 30.52 18.68 -0.01
CA GLY A 156 31.13 18.03 -1.18
C GLY A 156 32.04 18.97 -1.96
N ALA A 157 32.05 18.83 -3.29
CA ALA A 157 32.89 19.64 -4.17
C ALA A 157 32.30 21.04 -4.37
N PRO A 158 33.13 22.11 -4.37
CA PRO A 158 32.66 23.45 -4.74
C PRO A 158 31.95 23.46 -6.11
N PRO A 159 30.89 24.26 -6.28
CA PRO A 159 30.40 25.30 -5.37
C PRO A 159 29.35 24.82 -4.36
N HIS A 160 29.18 23.51 -4.13
CA HIS A 160 28.10 22.99 -3.29
C HIS A 160 28.30 23.27 -1.79
N THR A 161 27.21 23.70 -1.15
CA THR A 161 27.16 24.13 0.24
C THR A 161 26.07 23.38 1.00
N LEU A 162 26.08 23.49 2.33
CA LEU A 162 25.08 22.85 3.17
C LEU A 162 23.68 23.44 2.94
N ARG A 163 23.60 24.69 2.46
CA ARG A 163 22.35 25.28 1.98
C ARG A 163 21.74 24.45 0.85
N ASP A 164 22.54 24.04 -0.14
CA ASP A 164 22.05 23.26 -1.27
C ASP A 164 21.50 21.89 -0.82
N VAL A 165 22.11 21.30 0.20
CA VAL A 165 21.64 20.05 0.82
C VAL A 165 20.29 20.26 1.52
N VAL A 166 20.13 21.38 2.24
CA VAL A 166 18.85 21.75 2.89
C VAL A 166 17.77 22.02 1.85
N ASP A 167 18.08 22.75 0.78
CA ASP A 167 17.14 23.03 -0.31
C ASP A 167 16.71 21.72 -1.01
N ALA A 168 17.64 20.79 -1.24
CA ALA A 168 17.34 19.47 -1.79
C ALA A 168 16.47 18.64 -0.83
N TRP A 169 16.70 18.74 0.48
CA TRP A 169 15.90 18.05 1.49
C TRP A 169 14.47 18.58 1.52
N ILE A 170 14.30 19.91 1.46
CA ILE A 170 13.00 20.57 1.36
C ILE A 170 12.27 20.12 0.09
N ALA A 171 12.95 20.09 -1.04
CA ALA A 171 12.37 19.66 -2.31
C ALA A 171 11.93 18.18 -2.28
N ALA A 172 12.71 17.30 -1.65
CA ALA A 172 12.32 15.90 -1.47
C ALA A 172 11.05 15.76 -0.63
N GLY A 173 10.94 16.50 0.48
CA GLY A 173 9.73 16.49 1.30
C GLY A 173 8.49 17.07 0.59
N ALA A 174 8.66 18.09 -0.25
CA ALA A 174 7.58 18.58 -1.11
C ALA A 174 7.15 17.51 -2.13
N ARG A 175 8.10 16.78 -2.73
CA ARG A 175 7.81 15.69 -3.66
C ARG A 175 7.07 14.53 -2.98
N LEU A 176 7.41 14.18 -1.74
CA LEU A 176 6.66 13.19 -0.96
C LEU A 176 5.19 13.59 -0.76
N ALA A 177 4.91 14.87 -0.50
CA ALA A 177 3.53 15.34 -0.39
C ALA A 177 2.77 15.23 -1.72
N GLU A 178 3.41 15.55 -2.85
CA GLU A 178 2.81 15.40 -4.18
C GLU A 178 2.47 13.94 -4.48
N LEU A 179 3.38 13.01 -4.17
CA LEU A 179 3.20 11.58 -4.41
C LEU A 179 2.08 11.00 -3.54
N GLU A 180 2.03 11.34 -2.24
CA GLU A 180 0.97 10.88 -1.34
C GLU A 180 -0.42 11.44 -1.76
N ASN A 181 -0.47 12.68 -2.24
CA ASN A 181 -1.69 13.25 -2.81
C ASN A 181 -2.11 12.52 -4.10
N ALA A 182 -1.17 12.27 -5.01
CA ALA A 182 -1.44 11.53 -6.25
C ALA A 182 -1.91 10.10 -5.96
N ARG A 183 -1.30 9.44 -4.97
CA ARG A 183 -1.69 8.13 -4.46
C ARG A 183 -3.12 8.15 -3.91
N THR A 184 -3.42 9.12 -3.06
CA THR A 184 -4.75 9.30 -2.46
C THR A 184 -5.82 9.55 -3.53
N GLU A 185 -5.54 10.41 -4.51
CA GLU A 185 -6.44 10.68 -5.63
C GLU A 185 -6.67 9.45 -6.50
N LEU A 186 -5.61 8.69 -6.79
CA LEU A 186 -5.71 7.47 -7.61
C LEU A 186 -6.57 6.44 -6.89
N LEU A 187 -6.33 6.20 -5.59
CA LEU A 187 -7.14 5.31 -4.77
C LEU A 187 -8.60 5.80 -4.66
N ALA A 188 -8.84 7.11 -4.55
CA ALA A 188 -10.18 7.68 -4.53
C ALA A 188 -10.91 7.49 -5.87
N LYS A 189 -10.21 7.68 -7.00
CA LYS A 189 -10.74 7.41 -8.35
C LYS A 189 -11.07 5.92 -8.54
N GLU A 190 -10.30 5.02 -7.95
CA GLU A 190 -10.59 3.59 -7.94
C GLU A 190 -11.75 3.21 -7.00
N ALA A 191 -11.88 3.91 -5.87
CA ALA A 191 -12.95 3.72 -4.89
C ALA A 191 -14.29 4.35 -5.29
N ALA A 192 -14.30 5.30 -6.24
CA ALA A 192 -15.49 5.94 -6.80
C ALA A 192 -16.31 4.99 -7.73
N LYS A 193 -16.53 3.76 -7.28
CA LYS A 193 -17.58 2.85 -7.78
C LYS A 193 -18.94 3.21 -7.14
N PRO A 194 -20.08 2.89 -7.78
CA PRO A 194 -21.38 3.44 -7.40
C PRO A 194 -21.78 3.09 -5.96
N GLU A 195 -22.51 4.01 -5.31
CA GLU A 195 -23.10 3.82 -3.99
C GLU A 195 -23.85 2.47 -3.90
N GLY A 196 -23.44 1.61 -2.96
CA GLY A 196 -24.04 0.29 -2.73
C GLY A 196 -23.16 -0.92 -3.11
N ALA A 197 -22.01 -0.73 -3.75
CA ALA A 197 -21.08 -1.82 -4.04
C ALA A 197 -20.37 -2.33 -2.77
N LEU A 198 -20.42 -3.65 -2.52
CA LEU A 198 -19.68 -4.28 -1.41
C LEU A 198 -18.16 -4.17 -1.63
N SER A 199 -17.40 -3.98 -0.55
CA SER A 199 -15.94 -4.10 -0.62
C SER A 199 -15.53 -5.49 -1.11
N PRO A 200 -14.36 -5.66 -1.77
CA PRO A 200 -13.92 -6.98 -2.25
C PRO A 200 -13.90 -8.06 -1.17
N GLN A 201 -13.48 -7.73 0.05
CA GLN A 201 -13.46 -8.66 1.18
C GLN A 201 -14.87 -9.00 1.67
N ALA A 202 -15.78 -8.02 1.72
CA ALA A 202 -17.17 -8.24 2.12
C ALA A 202 -17.91 -9.11 1.10
N ALA A 203 -17.73 -8.83 -0.20
CA ALA A 203 -18.29 -9.63 -1.28
C ALA A 203 -17.77 -11.08 -1.28
N ARG A 204 -16.45 -11.29 -1.07
CA ARG A 204 -15.87 -12.63 -0.88
C ARG A 204 -16.43 -13.38 0.32
N SER A 205 -16.57 -12.68 1.45
CA SER A 205 -17.11 -13.28 2.68
C SER A 205 -18.58 -13.67 2.53
N LEU A 206 -19.37 -12.82 1.84
CA LEU A 206 -20.76 -13.11 1.53
C LEU A 206 -20.88 -14.28 0.55
N TRP A 207 -20.04 -14.32 -0.48
CA TRP A 207 -19.95 -15.43 -1.44
C TRP A 207 -19.66 -16.75 -0.72
N LEU A 208 -18.64 -16.78 0.13
CA LEU A 208 -18.27 -17.98 0.89
C LEU A 208 -19.43 -18.47 1.74
N ARG A 209 -20.12 -17.58 2.44
CA ARG A 209 -21.27 -17.92 3.29
C ARG A 209 -22.42 -18.51 2.49
N VAL A 210 -22.81 -17.87 1.39
CA VAL A 210 -23.94 -18.31 0.55
C VAL A 210 -23.63 -19.65 -0.12
N VAL A 211 -22.45 -19.81 -0.72
CA VAL A 211 -22.06 -21.07 -1.37
C VAL A 211 -21.92 -22.20 -0.35
N THR A 212 -21.36 -21.93 0.83
CA THR A 212 -21.30 -22.93 1.92
C THR A 212 -22.71 -23.37 2.34
N GLN A 213 -23.66 -22.43 2.48
CA GLN A 213 -25.04 -22.76 2.84
C GLN A 213 -25.73 -23.60 1.76
N VAL A 214 -25.50 -23.30 0.48
CA VAL A 214 -26.02 -24.12 -0.63
C VAL A 214 -25.47 -25.55 -0.54
N LEU A 215 -24.16 -25.72 -0.32
CA LEU A 215 -23.55 -27.04 -0.20
C LEU A 215 -24.08 -27.82 1.02
N SER A 216 -24.21 -27.17 2.17
CA SER A 216 -24.76 -27.82 3.38
C SER A 216 -26.22 -28.24 3.21
N ASN A 217 -27.04 -27.45 2.52
CA ASN A 217 -28.43 -27.82 2.25
C ASN A 217 -28.53 -28.97 1.23
N LEU A 218 -27.60 -29.04 0.27
CA LEU A 218 -27.52 -30.17 -0.66
C LEU A 218 -27.16 -31.50 0.04
N GLU A 219 -26.38 -31.46 1.11
CA GLU A 219 -26.04 -32.66 1.91
C GLU A 219 -27.24 -33.25 2.65
N LEU A 220 -28.27 -32.43 2.89
CA LEU A 220 -29.51 -32.82 3.57
C LEU A 220 -30.69 -33.01 2.60
N SER A 221 -30.49 -32.81 1.29
CA SER A 221 -31.55 -32.84 0.29
C SER A 221 -31.89 -34.27 -0.13
N GLU A 222 -33.19 -34.55 -0.33
CA GLU A 222 -33.70 -35.80 -0.88
C GLU A 222 -33.93 -35.73 -2.41
N ALA A 223 -33.48 -34.65 -3.06
CA ALA A 223 -33.57 -34.50 -4.50
C ALA A 223 -32.79 -35.58 -5.26
N PRO A 224 -33.09 -35.83 -6.55
CA PRO A 224 -32.36 -36.79 -7.35
C PRO A 224 -30.85 -36.56 -7.29
N ALA A 225 -30.06 -37.62 -7.08
CA ALA A 225 -28.61 -37.52 -6.93
C ALA A 225 -27.92 -36.83 -8.13
N GLU A 226 -28.46 -37.01 -9.34
CA GLU A 226 -28.00 -36.30 -10.53
C GLU A 226 -28.12 -34.78 -10.40
N TYR A 227 -29.20 -34.28 -9.80
CA TYR A 227 -29.45 -32.85 -9.61
C TYR A 227 -28.52 -32.28 -8.55
N ILE A 228 -28.35 -33.00 -7.44
CA ILE A 228 -27.42 -32.64 -6.37
C ILE A 228 -25.99 -32.53 -6.93
N GLU A 229 -25.55 -33.55 -7.67
CA GLU A 229 -24.19 -33.60 -8.22
C GLU A 229 -23.97 -32.59 -9.35
N ALA A 230 -25.01 -32.22 -10.11
CA ALA A 230 -24.93 -31.18 -11.13
C ALA A 230 -24.59 -29.79 -10.55
N ILE A 231 -24.99 -29.52 -9.31
CA ILE A 231 -24.67 -28.28 -8.58
C ILE A 231 -23.38 -28.42 -7.77
N ARG A 232 -23.19 -29.55 -7.06
CA ARG A 232 -22.08 -29.77 -6.13
C ARG A 232 -20.73 -29.94 -6.83
N ARG A 233 -20.64 -30.78 -7.87
CA ARG A 233 -19.35 -31.16 -8.49
C ARG A 233 -18.55 -29.98 -9.04
N PRO A 234 -19.15 -29.02 -9.76
CA PRO A 234 -18.40 -27.86 -10.27
C PRO A 234 -17.72 -27.05 -9.17
N VAL A 235 -18.40 -26.86 -8.03
CA VAL A 235 -17.88 -26.12 -6.87
C VAL A 235 -16.69 -26.85 -6.25
N MET A 236 -16.81 -28.16 -6.03
CA MET A 236 -15.74 -28.98 -5.46
C MET A 236 -14.50 -29.00 -6.35
N ARG A 237 -14.69 -29.22 -7.66
CA ARG A 237 -13.58 -29.21 -8.63
C ARG A 237 -12.86 -27.85 -8.68
N ALA A 238 -13.58 -26.74 -8.56
CA ALA A 238 -12.97 -25.42 -8.52
C ALA A 238 -12.19 -25.21 -7.22
N SER A 239 -12.72 -25.64 -6.07
CA SER A 239 -12.01 -25.61 -4.79
C SER A 239 -10.70 -26.40 -4.84
N GLU A 240 -10.73 -27.63 -5.34
CA GLU A 240 -9.54 -28.50 -5.45
C GLU A 240 -8.47 -27.89 -6.35
N ARG A 241 -8.86 -27.27 -7.49
CA ARG A 241 -7.91 -26.58 -8.37
C ARG A 241 -7.28 -25.35 -7.69
N ALA A 242 -8.08 -24.57 -6.96
CA ALA A 242 -7.59 -23.40 -6.24
C ALA A 242 -6.63 -23.79 -5.10
N GLU A 243 -6.93 -24.87 -4.38
CA GLU A 243 -6.06 -25.41 -3.32
C GLU A 243 -4.71 -25.89 -3.87
N ARG A 244 -4.70 -26.62 -4.99
CA ARG A 244 -3.45 -27.07 -5.63
C ARG A 244 -2.58 -25.90 -6.07
N ARG A 245 -3.19 -24.83 -6.61
CA ARG A 245 -2.47 -23.60 -6.99
C ARG A 245 -1.82 -22.96 -5.78
N TYR A 246 -2.58 -22.76 -4.71
CA TYR A 246 -2.10 -22.13 -3.49
C TYR A 246 -0.98 -22.93 -2.80
N ALA A 247 -1.06 -24.27 -2.83
CA ALA A 247 0.01 -25.12 -2.31
C ALA A 247 1.30 -25.02 -3.15
N GLY A 248 1.16 -24.93 -4.48
CA GLY A 248 2.30 -24.75 -5.40
C GLY A 248 3.00 -23.39 -5.26
N GLU A 249 2.24 -22.32 -5.02
CA GLU A 249 2.78 -20.98 -4.78
C GLU A 249 3.59 -20.90 -3.47
N ARG A 250 3.16 -21.61 -2.40
CA ARG A 250 3.92 -21.67 -1.14
C ARG A 250 5.15 -22.57 -1.18
N GLY A 251 5.15 -23.62 -2.02
CA GLY A 251 6.30 -24.52 -2.14
C GLY A 251 7.45 -23.95 -2.98
N GLY A 252 7.21 -22.91 -3.77
CA GLY A 252 8.24 -22.25 -4.57
C GLY A 252 9.09 -21.23 -3.80
N ASP A 253 8.63 -20.76 -2.64
CA ASP A 253 9.34 -19.77 -1.82
C ASP A 253 10.34 -20.42 -0.82
N GLU A 254 10.29 -21.75 -0.61
CA GLU A 254 11.18 -22.46 0.33
C GLU A 254 12.43 -23.09 -0.34
N ASP A 255 12.48 -23.18 -1.67
CA ASP A 255 13.55 -23.89 -2.40
C ASP A 255 14.66 -22.97 -2.95
N ASP A 256 14.63 -21.67 -2.65
CA ASP A 256 15.59 -20.66 -3.14
C ASP A 256 16.42 -20.01 -2.02
N ALA A 257 16.74 -20.77 -0.97
CA ALA A 257 17.76 -20.38 0.00
C ALA A 257 19.16 -20.66 -0.60
N PRO A 258 20.04 -19.65 -0.73
CA PRO A 258 21.36 -19.85 -1.32
C PRO A 258 22.20 -20.77 -0.44
N VAL A 259 22.71 -21.83 -1.03
CA VAL A 259 23.79 -22.64 -0.45
C VAL A 259 25.04 -21.77 -0.43
N ASP A 260 25.41 -21.27 0.76
CA ASP A 260 26.70 -20.64 1.00
C ASP A 260 27.84 -21.59 0.60
N THR A 261 28.67 -21.16 -0.35
CA THR A 261 30.01 -21.71 -0.63
C THR A 261 31.04 -20.61 -0.53
#